data_AF-A0AAE2CBQ3-F1
#
_entry.id   AF-A0AAE2CBQ3-F1
#
_cell.length_a   1.000
_cell.length_b   1.000
_cell.length_c   1.000
_cell.angle_alpha   90.00
_cell.angle_beta   90.00
_cell.angle_gamma   90.00
#
_symmetry.space_group_name_H-M   'P 1'
#
loop_
_entity.id
_entity.type
_entity.pdbx_description
1 polymer ?
#
loop_
_entity_poly.entity_id
_entity_poly.type
_entity_poly.pdbx_seq_one_letter_code
_entity_poly.pdbx_strand_id
1 'polypeptide(L)'
;MEGECKKWVVLVATTWIQAFSGTNMDFSSYSTALKSALGLSQAQLNYISVASDMGKALGWCSGLCLLYFPASVVLFVAAVMGLVAYGLQWLLLHDILTLPYFLVLMLSLLAGCSICWFNTVCYVICIKYFPANKALALSLSTSFSGVSGAMYNLIANSINPNDHKLFLLLNAVLPLITSGAALLLMIRHSPPDAPPPDSPHRHDSTNFLILTALAITTGLYLLVLNSASSDAVVARLVLTGAVVFLVLPLVTPRMVQGVVDISFQQEDSSFNLIDKDHKELLEVQTQRPDGFLDRDLNEEDFDKNPQCKDEGPMVVLGEEHSTKLLITRLEFWLYYVAYLCGGTLGLVYSNNLGQISESLGYQSDVGSLLSLYSACSFFGRLLSTAPDFLRE
;
A
#
# COMPACT_ATOMS: atom_id res chain seq x y z
N MET A 1 -25.18 7.05 -6.71
CA MET A 1 -25.00 5.73 -6.04
C MET A 1 -23.89 4.91 -6.71
N GLU A 2 -23.86 4.72 -8.03
CA GLU A 2 -22.81 3.91 -8.70
C GLU A 2 -21.36 4.36 -8.43
N GLY A 3 -21.08 5.66 -8.49
CA GLY A 3 -19.73 6.20 -8.23
C GLY A 3 -19.27 6.00 -6.77
N GLU A 4 -20.21 5.99 -5.83
CA GLU A 4 -19.90 5.77 -4.41
C GLU A 4 -19.59 4.30 -4.11
N CYS A 5 -20.25 3.34 -4.75
CA CYS A 5 -19.89 1.94 -4.58
C CYS A 5 -18.49 1.64 -5.15
N LYS A 6 -18.14 2.24 -6.30
CA LYS A 6 -16.84 2.05 -6.96
C LYS A 6 -15.67 2.50 -6.07
N LYS A 7 -15.75 3.67 -5.41
CA LYS A 7 -14.67 4.15 -4.51
C LYS A 7 -14.37 3.18 -3.35
N TRP A 8 -15.40 2.55 -2.78
CA TRP A 8 -15.22 1.60 -1.68
C TRP A 8 -14.65 0.25 -2.16
N VAL A 9 -15.07 -0.26 -3.32
CA VAL A 9 -14.49 -1.49 -3.89
C VAL A 9 -13.01 -1.29 -4.19
N VAL A 10 -12.65 -0.13 -4.73
CA VAL A 10 -11.25 0.23 -4.99
C VAL A 10 -10.44 0.32 -3.69
N LEU A 11 -11.00 0.90 -2.62
CA LEU A 11 -10.35 0.92 -1.31
C LEU A 11 -10.05 -0.49 -0.79
N VAL A 12 -11.03 -1.40 -0.89
CA VAL A 12 -10.85 -2.82 -0.52
C VAL A 12 -9.82 -3.52 -1.41
N ALA A 13 -9.81 -3.24 -2.70
CA ALA A 13 -8.79 -3.78 -3.61
C ALA A 13 -7.37 -3.31 -3.22
N THR A 14 -7.21 -2.04 -2.80
CA THR A 14 -5.92 -1.57 -2.29
C THR A 14 -5.54 -2.22 -0.95
N THR A 15 -6.49 -2.48 -0.05
CA THR A 15 -6.18 -3.14 1.23
C THR A 15 -5.72 -4.59 1.00
N TRP A 16 -6.27 -5.27 -0.01
CA TRP A 16 -5.81 -6.61 -0.42
C TRP A 16 -4.38 -6.57 -0.95
N ILE A 17 -4.05 -5.63 -1.84
CA ILE A 17 -2.67 -5.47 -2.32
C ILE A 17 -1.74 -5.23 -1.13
N GLN A 18 -2.10 -4.30 -0.23
CA GLN A 18 -1.29 -3.95 0.92
C GLN A 18 -1.12 -5.10 1.91
N ALA A 19 -2.13 -5.95 2.11
CA ALA A 19 -2.07 -7.12 3.00
C ALA A 19 -1.04 -8.16 2.55
N PHE A 20 -0.64 -8.16 1.27
CA PHE A 20 0.27 -9.15 0.71
C PHE A 20 1.54 -8.56 0.10
N SER A 21 1.63 -7.25 -0.12
CA SER A 21 2.82 -6.58 -0.67
C SER A 21 3.86 -6.21 0.40
N GLY A 22 3.57 -6.40 1.69
CA GLY A 22 4.48 -6.13 2.81
C GLY A 22 5.56 -7.20 3.01
N THR A 23 6.19 -7.67 1.94
CA THR A 23 7.15 -8.80 1.89
C THR A 23 8.51 -8.55 2.57
N ASN A 24 8.69 -7.39 3.23
CA ASN A 24 9.85 -7.18 4.12
C ASN A 24 9.54 -7.59 5.56
N MET A 25 8.27 -7.72 5.91
CA MET A 25 7.85 -8.04 7.27
C MET A 25 8.22 -9.47 7.64
N ASP A 26 8.36 -10.37 6.67
CA ASP A 26 8.67 -11.79 6.87
C ASP A 26 10.15 -12.14 6.61
N PHE A 27 11.02 -11.14 6.40
CA PHE A 27 12.46 -11.37 6.19
C PHE A 27 13.09 -12.18 7.35
N SER A 28 12.66 -11.91 8.59
CA SER A 28 13.12 -12.63 9.77
C SER A 28 12.79 -14.14 9.71
N SER A 29 11.75 -14.54 8.99
CA SER A 29 11.33 -15.94 8.88
C SER A 29 12.20 -16.78 7.95
N TYR A 30 12.81 -16.21 6.90
CA TYR A 30 13.65 -16.96 5.95
C TYR A 30 15.13 -16.55 5.93
N SER A 31 15.50 -15.43 6.57
CA SER A 31 16.86 -14.89 6.54
C SER A 31 17.93 -15.86 7.05
N THR A 32 17.63 -16.68 8.07
CA THR A 32 18.55 -17.70 8.57
C THR A 32 18.78 -18.81 7.54
N ALA A 33 17.73 -19.27 6.84
CA ALA A 33 17.87 -20.24 5.76
C ALA A 33 18.69 -19.68 4.58
N LEU A 34 18.45 -18.42 4.22
CA LEU A 34 19.21 -17.71 3.17
C LEU A 34 20.69 -17.56 3.53
N LYS A 35 20.99 -17.22 4.79
CA LYS A 35 22.36 -17.13 5.31
C LYS A 35 23.09 -18.46 5.19
N SER A 36 22.46 -19.55 5.60
CA SER A 36 23.05 -20.88 5.57
C SER A 36 23.27 -21.39 4.14
N ALA A 37 22.30 -21.21 3.24
CA ALA A 37 22.41 -21.65 1.84
C ALA A 37 23.54 -20.94 1.07
N LEU A 38 23.76 -19.66 1.35
CA LEU A 38 24.78 -18.84 0.69
C LEU A 38 26.13 -18.79 1.44
N GLY A 39 26.23 -19.42 2.62
CA GLY A 39 27.43 -19.35 3.46
C GLY A 39 27.79 -17.92 3.90
N LEU A 40 26.79 -17.07 4.16
CA LEU A 40 26.99 -15.65 4.42
C LEU A 40 27.41 -15.37 5.87
N SER A 41 28.28 -14.36 6.02
CA SER A 41 28.48 -13.69 7.30
C SER A 41 27.25 -12.89 7.72
N GLN A 42 27.14 -12.57 9.01
CA GLN A 42 26.05 -11.72 9.53
C GLN A 42 26.03 -10.33 8.86
N ALA A 43 27.20 -9.74 8.62
CA ALA A 43 27.30 -8.45 7.95
C ALA A 43 26.75 -8.50 6.52
N GLN A 44 27.07 -9.55 5.76
CA GLN A 44 26.55 -9.75 4.41
C GLN A 44 25.03 -9.93 4.39
N LEU A 45 24.46 -10.70 5.31
CA LEU A 45 23.01 -10.84 5.45
C LEU A 45 22.35 -9.47 5.74
N ASN A 46 22.95 -8.68 6.63
CA ASN A 46 22.44 -7.35 6.96
C ASN A 46 22.48 -6.42 5.73
N TYR A 47 23.52 -6.50 4.90
CA TYR A 47 23.58 -5.74 3.66
C TYR A 47 22.51 -6.17 2.63
N ILE A 48 22.13 -7.44 2.58
CA ILE A 48 20.99 -7.92 1.76
C ILE A 48 19.69 -7.26 2.22
N SER A 49 19.46 -7.20 3.54
CA SER A 49 18.27 -6.52 4.09
C SER A 49 18.30 -5.02 3.81
N VAL A 50 19.45 -4.36 3.99
CA VAL A 50 19.64 -2.94 3.67
C VAL A 50 19.44 -2.67 2.18
N ALA A 51 19.87 -3.57 1.30
CA ALA A 51 19.65 -3.44 -0.14
C ALA A 51 18.16 -3.44 -0.48
N SER A 52 17.35 -4.27 0.18
CA SER A 52 15.88 -4.22 0.03
C SER A 52 15.32 -2.88 0.49
N ASP A 53 15.73 -2.37 1.65
CA ASP A 53 15.27 -1.05 2.09
C ASP A 53 15.72 0.08 1.17
N MET A 54 16.94 0.00 0.63
CA MET A 54 17.46 0.94 -0.37
C MET A 54 16.64 0.91 -1.66
N GLY A 55 16.12 -0.26 -2.06
CA GLY A 55 15.20 -0.39 -3.19
C GLY A 55 13.97 0.52 -3.06
N LYS A 56 13.46 0.71 -1.83
CA LYS A 56 12.33 1.63 -1.59
C LYS A 56 12.68 3.09 -1.85
N ALA A 57 13.94 3.49 -1.65
CA ALA A 57 14.38 4.85 -1.93
C ALA A 57 14.34 5.19 -3.44
N LEU A 58 14.41 4.17 -4.30
CA LEU A 58 14.22 4.32 -5.75
C LEU A 58 12.75 4.47 -6.15
N GLY A 59 11.82 4.53 -5.19
CA GLY A 59 10.38 4.65 -5.42
C GLY A 59 9.92 5.87 -6.21
N TRP A 60 10.71 6.94 -6.31
CA TRP A 60 10.33 8.12 -7.10
C TRP A 60 10.01 7.79 -8.57
N CYS A 61 10.63 6.73 -9.12
CA CYS A 61 10.37 6.30 -10.49
C CYS A 61 8.95 5.71 -10.68
N SER A 62 8.33 5.14 -9.65
CA SER A 62 6.95 4.64 -9.75
C SER A 62 5.95 5.80 -9.88
N GLY A 63 6.18 6.88 -9.13
CA GLY A 63 5.41 8.12 -9.25
C GLY A 63 5.52 8.74 -10.64
N LEU A 64 6.75 8.77 -11.20
CA LEU A 64 6.97 9.21 -12.58
C LEU A 64 6.25 8.31 -13.59
N CYS A 65 6.30 6.98 -13.42
CA CYS A 65 5.59 6.05 -14.29
C CYS A 65 4.07 6.26 -14.26
N LEU A 66 3.49 6.59 -13.10
CA LEU A 66 2.06 6.88 -12.96
C LEU A 66 1.61 8.18 -13.65
N LEU A 67 2.53 9.05 -14.06
CA LEU A 67 2.22 10.23 -14.88
C LEU A 67 2.00 9.86 -16.34
N TYR A 68 2.66 8.80 -16.83
CA TYR A 68 2.63 8.39 -18.24
C TYR A 68 1.80 7.14 -18.50
N PHE A 69 1.67 6.26 -17.51
CA PHE A 69 1.02 4.96 -17.62
C PHE A 69 -0.15 4.83 -16.65
N PRO A 70 -1.20 4.07 -17.00
CA PRO A 70 -2.29 3.80 -16.09
C PRO A 70 -1.81 2.98 -14.88
N ALA A 71 -2.49 3.15 -13.74
CA ALA A 71 -2.15 2.47 -12.49
C ALA A 71 -2.10 0.94 -12.63
N SER A 72 -2.91 0.37 -13.53
CA SER A 72 -2.92 -1.06 -13.81
C SER A 72 -1.61 -1.58 -14.38
N VAL A 73 -0.99 -0.83 -15.30
CA VAL A 73 0.29 -1.18 -15.91
C VAL A 73 1.40 -1.07 -14.87
N VAL A 74 1.42 0.01 -14.08
CA VAL A 74 2.43 0.20 -13.03
C VAL A 74 2.33 -0.89 -11.96
N LEU A 75 1.11 -1.29 -11.60
CA LEU A 75 0.85 -2.40 -10.67
C LEU A 75 1.34 -3.74 -11.21
N PHE A 76 1.13 -4.00 -12.50
CA PHE A 76 1.65 -5.21 -13.17
C PHE A 76 3.18 -5.23 -13.18
N VAL A 77 3.83 -4.09 -13.49
CA VAL A 77 5.30 -4.00 -13.44
C VAL A 77 5.83 -4.26 -12.03
N ALA A 78 5.18 -3.71 -10.99
CA ALA A 78 5.53 -4.01 -9.60
C ALA A 78 5.45 -5.52 -9.32
N ALA A 79 4.37 -6.18 -9.72
CA ALA A 79 4.19 -7.61 -9.52
C ALA A 79 5.25 -8.46 -10.24
N VAL A 80 5.61 -8.11 -11.48
CA VAL A 80 6.68 -8.78 -12.22
C VAL A 80 8.04 -8.58 -11.55
N MET A 81 8.34 -7.37 -11.08
CA MET A 81 9.58 -7.09 -10.34
C MET A 81 9.68 -7.95 -9.07
N GLY A 82 8.61 -8.04 -8.29
CA GLY A 82 8.55 -8.88 -7.08
C GLY A 82 8.68 -10.37 -7.40
N LEU A 83 7.97 -10.86 -8.42
CA LEU A 83 8.04 -12.24 -8.89
C LEU A 83 9.47 -12.64 -9.28
N VAL A 84 10.14 -11.79 -10.07
CA VAL A 84 11.52 -12.05 -10.52
C VAL A 84 12.48 -11.99 -9.33
N ALA A 85 12.38 -10.96 -8.50
CA ALA A 85 13.27 -10.77 -7.36
C ALA A 85 13.22 -11.94 -6.37
N TYR A 86 12.03 -12.28 -5.88
CA TYR A 86 11.85 -13.34 -4.89
C TYR A 86 11.89 -14.74 -5.51
N GLY A 87 11.39 -14.91 -6.73
CA GLY A 87 11.40 -16.21 -7.43
C GLY A 87 12.82 -16.69 -7.73
N LEU A 88 13.72 -15.80 -8.15
CA LEU A 88 15.13 -16.15 -8.36
C LEU A 88 15.86 -16.45 -7.04
N GLN A 89 15.56 -15.72 -5.96
CA GLN A 89 16.08 -16.03 -4.63
C GLN A 89 15.56 -17.38 -4.10
N TRP A 90 14.30 -17.71 -4.39
CA TRP A 90 13.72 -19.00 -4.04
C TRP A 90 14.37 -20.16 -4.79
N LEU A 91 14.60 -20.03 -6.11
CA LEU A 91 15.34 -21.03 -6.90
C LEU A 91 16.76 -21.25 -6.39
N LEU A 92 17.40 -20.18 -5.92
CA LEU A 92 18.70 -20.24 -5.28
C LEU A 92 18.68 -21.06 -3.98
N LEU A 93 17.64 -20.91 -3.14
CA LEU A 93 17.48 -21.71 -1.92
C LEU A 93 17.26 -23.21 -2.17
N HIS A 94 16.84 -23.60 -3.37
CA HIS A 94 16.67 -24.99 -3.77
C HIS A 94 17.89 -25.57 -4.49
N ASP A 95 19.02 -24.85 -4.51
CA ASP A 95 20.26 -25.25 -5.20
C ASP A 95 20.07 -25.49 -6.71
N ILE A 96 18.98 -24.97 -7.30
CA ILE A 96 18.69 -25.07 -8.74
C ILE A 96 19.53 -24.04 -9.51
N LEU A 97 19.79 -22.89 -8.88
CA LEU A 97 20.50 -21.75 -9.46
C LEU A 97 21.59 -21.27 -8.51
N THR A 98 22.81 -21.10 -9.01
CA THR A 98 23.90 -20.46 -8.26
C THR A 98 24.05 -19.01 -8.73
N LEU A 99 23.98 -18.07 -7.79
CA LEU A 99 24.17 -16.64 -8.09
C LEU A 99 25.31 -16.07 -7.24
N PRO A 100 26.16 -15.20 -7.81
CA PRO A 100 27.11 -14.43 -7.02
C PRO A 100 26.37 -13.50 -6.06
N TYR A 101 26.99 -13.22 -4.91
CA TYR A 101 26.46 -12.35 -3.86
C TYR A 101 25.94 -11.00 -4.39
N PHE A 102 26.65 -10.39 -5.34
CA PHE A 102 26.24 -9.13 -5.95
C PHE A 102 24.87 -9.22 -6.65
N LEU A 103 24.57 -10.33 -7.34
CA LEU A 103 23.26 -10.50 -7.96
C LEU A 103 22.16 -10.71 -6.92
N VAL A 104 22.44 -11.42 -5.82
CA VAL A 104 21.50 -11.54 -4.69
C VAL A 104 21.20 -10.16 -4.09
N LEU A 105 22.21 -9.30 -3.95
CA LEU A 105 22.05 -7.91 -3.50
C LEU A 105 21.15 -7.11 -4.44
N MET A 106 21.35 -7.23 -5.77
CA MET A 106 20.52 -6.57 -6.78
C MET A 106 19.09 -7.11 -6.81
N LEU A 107 18.88 -8.41 -6.60
CA LEU A 107 17.55 -8.99 -6.46
C LEU A 107 16.84 -8.46 -5.22
N SER A 108 17.53 -8.31 -4.10
CA SER A 108 16.95 -7.70 -2.90
C SER A 108 16.57 -6.24 -3.12
N LEU A 109 17.43 -5.46 -3.79
CA LEU A 109 17.12 -4.09 -4.19
C LEU A 109 15.89 -4.04 -5.11
N LEU A 110 15.76 -4.96 -6.05
CA LEU A 110 14.60 -5.07 -6.94
C LEU A 110 13.31 -5.42 -6.17
N ALA A 111 13.38 -6.35 -5.20
CA ALA A 111 12.28 -6.69 -4.30
C ALA A 111 11.81 -5.47 -3.50
N GLY A 112 12.76 -4.73 -2.92
CA GLY A 112 12.49 -3.46 -2.24
C GLY A 112 11.79 -2.42 -3.10
N CYS A 113 12.24 -2.29 -4.35
CA CYS A 113 11.66 -1.40 -5.34
C CYS A 113 10.22 -1.80 -5.67
N SER A 114 9.96 -3.10 -5.90
CA SER A 114 8.61 -3.66 -6.11
C SER A 114 7.63 -3.26 -5.00
N ILE A 115 8.03 -3.39 -3.73
CA ILE A 115 7.20 -3.05 -2.57
C ILE A 115 6.84 -1.56 -2.58
N CYS A 116 7.80 -0.70 -2.92
CA CYS A 116 7.52 0.73 -3.02
C CYS A 116 6.55 1.04 -4.16
N TRP A 117 6.69 0.38 -5.31
CA TRP A 117 5.77 0.56 -6.45
C TRP A 117 4.33 0.16 -6.10
N PHE A 118 4.14 -0.98 -5.41
CA PHE A 118 2.83 -1.37 -4.88
C PHE A 118 2.24 -0.29 -3.97
N ASN A 119 3.03 0.20 -3.01
CA ASN A 119 2.60 1.26 -2.10
C ASN A 119 2.21 2.53 -2.85
N THR A 120 3.03 3.00 -3.80
CA THR A 120 2.74 4.22 -4.56
C THR A 120 1.45 4.12 -5.36
N VAL A 121 1.21 2.98 -6.03
CA VAL A 121 -0.05 2.76 -6.77
C VAL A 121 -1.24 2.85 -5.82
N CYS A 122 -1.20 2.12 -4.69
CA CYS A 122 -2.26 2.16 -3.68
C CYS A 122 -2.48 3.58 -3.13
N TYR A 123 -1.41 4.35 -2.88
CA TYR A 123 -1.53 5.70 -2.33
C TYR A 123 -2.17 6.65 -3.32
N VAL A 124 -1.70 6.64 -4.58
CA VAL A 124 -2.25 7.50 -5.63
C VAL A 124 -3.72 7.17 -5.89
N ILE A 125 -4.09 5.89 -5.87
CA ILE A 125 -5.49 5.46 -5.99
C ILE A 125 -6.30 5.99 -4.79
N CYS A 126 -5.88 5.77 -3.55
CA CYS A 126 -6.61 6.25 -2.37
C CYS A 126 -6.80 7.78 -2.37
N ILE A 127 -5.76 8.54 -2.74
CA ILE A 127 -5.82 10.01 -2.80
C ILE A 127 -6.79 10.47 -3.89
N LYS A 128 -6.77 9.84 -5.06
CA LYS A 128 -7.67 10.19 -6.17
C LYS A 128 -9.14 9.90 -5.86
N TYR A 129 -9.43 8.79 -5.20
CA TYR A 129 -10.81 8.38 -4.90
C TYR A 129 -11.38 9.01 -3.62
N PHE A 130 -10.55 9.47 -2.69
CA PHE A 130 -10.97 10.09 -1.44
C PHE A 130 -10.24 11.43 -1.20
N PRO A 131 -10.49 12.48 -1.99
CA PRO A 131 -9.76 13.75 -1.86
C PRO A 131 -9.95 14.43 -0.50
N ALA A 132 -11.16 14.40 0.06
CA ALA A 132 -11.48 14.97 1.38
C ALA A 132 -10.98 14.10 2.54
N ASN A 133 -11.10 12.77 2.41
CA ASN A 133 -10.80 11.78 3.46
C ASN A 133 -9.53 10.96 3.14
N LYS A 134 -8.56 11.56 2.44
CA LYS A 134 -7.36 10.87 1.95
C LYS A 134 -6.54 10.25 3.07
N ALA A 135 -6.47 10.93 4.23
CA ALA A 135 -5.77 10.42 5.40
C ALA A 135 -6.39 9.09 5.87
N LEU A 136 -7.71 9.03 6.04
CA LEU A 136 -8.45 7.83 6.46
C LEU A 136 -8.31 6.67 5.46
N ALA A 137 -8.38 6.97 4.16
CA ALA A 137 -8.20 5.95 3.12
C ALA A 137 -6.77 5.39 3.10
N LEU A 138 -5.77 6.28 3.24
CA LEU A 138 -4.37 5.89 3.29
C LEU A 138 -4.03 5.09 4.56
N SER A 139 -4.49 5.52 5.73
CA SER A 139 -4.22 4.82 7.00
C SER A 139 -4.85 3.43 7.02
N LEU A 140 -6.10 3.30 6.56
CA LEU A 140 -6.77 2.02 6.45
C LEU A 140 -6.02 1.09 5.48
N SER A 141 -5.74 1.55 4.26
CA SER A 141 -5.06 0.73 3.25
C SER A 141 -3.64 0.34 3.67
N THR A 142 -2.83 1.30 4.15
CA THR A 142 -1.45 1.06 4.60
C THR A 142 -1.36 0.19 5.85
N SER A 143 -2.36 0.22 6.73
CA SER A 143 -2.36 -0.59 7.94
C SER A 143 -2.19 -2.08 7.62
N PHE A 144 -2.89 -2.59 6.58
CA PHE A 144 -2.81 -3.99 6.16
C PHE A 144 -1.41 -4.43 5.74
N SER A 145 -0.53 -3.51 5.29
CA SER A 145 0.88 -3.81 5.08
C SER A 145 1.59 -4.30 6.35
N GLY A 146 1.17 -3.79 7.52
CA GLY A 146 1.67 -4.23 8.83
C GLY A 146 1.21 -5.63 9.22
N VAL A 147 0.06 -6.08 8.70
CA VAL A 147 -0.48 -7.44 8.92
C VAL A 147 0.18 -8.50 8.04
N SER A 148 0.86 -8.11 6.96
CA SER A 148 1.50 -9.03 6.02
C SER A 148 2.30 -10.13 6.72
N GLY A 149 3.20 -9.80 7.64
CA GLY A 149 4.02 -10.81 8.34
C GLY A 149 3.19 -11.91 9.03
N ALA A 150 2.08 -11.54 9.67
CA ALA A 150 1.17 -12.51 10.28
C ALA A 150 0.43 -13.36 9.23
N MET A 151 0.04 -12.76 8.09
CA MET A 151 -0.60 -13.51 7.00
C MET A 151 0.33 -14.52 6.35
N TYR A 152 1.57 -14.14 6.10
CA TYR A 152 2.58 -15.04 5.56
C TYR A 152 2.86 -16.20 6.51
N ASN A 153 2.94 -15.93 7.83
CA ASN A 153 3.12 -16.96 8.84
C ASN A 153 1.95 -17.97 8.84
N LEU A 154 0.70 -17.49 8.82
CA LEU A 154 -0.48 -18.38 8.75
C LEU A 154 -0.50 -19.23 7.48
N ILE A 155 -0.18 -18.64 6.33
CA ILE A 155 -0.15 -19.37 5.05
C ILE A 155 0.97 -20.42 5.08
N ALA A 156 2.18 -20.07 5.52
CA ALA A 156 3.29 -21.00 5.64
C ALA A 156 2.95 -22.18 6.57
N ASN A 157 2.46 -21.91 7.78
CA ASN A 157 2.09 -22.95 8.75
C ASN A 157 0.90 -23.79 8.28
N SER A 158 0.01 -23.23 7.47
CA SER A 158 -1.13 -23.98 6.90
C SER A 158 -0.70 -25.02 5.86
N ILE A 159 0.43 -24.78 5.17
CA ILE A 159 1.00 -25.67 4.15
C ILE A 159 1.99 -26.63 4.80
N ASN A 160 3.06 -26.09 5.39
CA ASN A 160 4.09 -26.86 6.07
C ASN A 160 4.81 -25.99 7.13
N PRO A 161 4.55 -26.22 8.43
CA PRO A 161 5.18 -25.47 9.52
C PRO A 161 6.72 -25.54 9.57
N ASN A 162 7.33 -26.53 8.92
CA ASN A 162 8.77 -26.77 9.01
C ASN A 162 9.57 -26.17 7.83
N ASP A 163 8.90 -25.71 6.77
CA ASP A 163 9.56 -25.27 5.54
C ASP A 163 9.67 -23.75 5.43
N HIS A 164 10.78 -23.22 5.93
CA HIS A 164 11.11 -21.80 5.88
C HIS A 164 11.37 -21.29 4.44
N LYS A 165 11.59 -22.18 3.46
CA LYS A 165 11.79 -21.78 2.06
C LYS A 165 10.48 -21.34 1.41
N LEU A 166 9.33 -21.75 1.96
CA LEU A 166 8.01 -21.36 1.47
C LEU A 166 7.80 -19.85 1.50
N PHE A 167 8.35 -19.12 2.48
CA PHE A 167 8.17 -17.67 2.58
C PHE A 167 8.65 -16.92 1.32
N LEU A 168 9.79 -17.33 0.75
CA LEU A 168 10.29 -16.71 -0.49
C LEU A 168 9.40 -17.01 -1.70
N LEU A 169 8.84 -18.22 -1.78
CA LEU A 169 7.86 -18.56 -2.82
C LEU A 169 6.57 -17.75 -2.64
N LEU A 170 6.08 -17.63 -1.41
CA LEU A 170 4.90 -16.83 -1.09
C LEU A 170 5.13 -15.36 -1.46
N ASN A 171 6.31 -14.80 -1.19
CA ASN A 171 6.67 -13.43 -1.53
C ASN A 171 6.69 -13.18 -3.05
N ALA A 172 6.99 -14.21 -3.85
CA ALA A 172 6.94 -14.13 -5.30
C ALA A 172 5.50 -14.23 -5.84
N VAL A 173 4.69 -15.14 -5.28
CA VAL A 173 3.40 -15.54 -5.86
C VAL A 173 2.20 -14.76 -5.29
N LEU A 174 2.16 -14.49 -3.99
CA LEU A 174 1.00 -13.83 -3.36
C LEU A 174 0.78 -12.41 -3.88
N PRO A 175 1.80 -11.53 -3.98
CA PRO A 175 1.61 -10.20 -4.55
C PRO A 175 1.11 -10.23 -6.00
N LEU A 176 1.53 -11.24 -6.79
CA LEU A 176 1.09 -11.42 -8.17
C LEU A 176 -0.40 -11.82 -8.22
N ILE A 177 -0.81 -12.79 -7.41
CA ILE A 177 -2.21 -13.24 -7.36
C ILE A 177 -3.12 -12.11 -6.88
N THR A 178 -2.73 -11.41 -5.81
CA THR A 178 -3.57 -10.37 -5.19
C THR A 178 -3.65 -9.13 -6.04
N SER A 179 -2.54 -8.73 -6.70
CA SER A 179 -2.57 -7.65 -7.69
C SER A 179 -3.41 -8.03 -8.91
N GLY A 180 -3.32 -9.25 -9.42
CA GLY A 180 -4.20 -9.75 -10.49
C GLY A 180 -5.69 -9.68 -10.12
N ALA A 181 -6.04 -10.16 -8.93
CA ALA A 181 -7.41 -10.09 -8.42
C ALA A 181 -7.88 -8.62 -8.22
N ALA A 182 -7.04 -7.77 -7.66
CA ALA A 182 -7.33 -6.35 -7.48
C ALA A 182 -7.46 -5.62 -8.83
N LEU A 183 -6.63 -5.94 -9.83
CA LEU A 183 -6.73 -5.40 -11.18
C LEU A 183 -8.06 -5.74 -11.84
N LEU A 184 -8.54 -6.98 -11.69
CA LEU A 184 -9.86 -7.38 -12.21
C LEU A 184 -10.99 -6.55 -11.59
N LEU A 185 -10.90 -6.25 -10.28
CA LEU A 185 -11.86 -5.38 -9.61
C LEU A 185 -11.73 -3.92 -10.07
N MET A 186 -10.50 -3.41 -10.19
CA MET A 186 -10.24 -2.02 -10.57
C MET A 186 -10.62 -1.71 -12.03
N ILE A 187 -10.33 -2.61 -12.98
CA ILE A 187 -10.68 -2.43 -14.40
C ILE A 187 -12.20 -2.43 -14.59
N ARG A 188 -12.93 -3.26 -13.84
CA ARG A 188 -14.40 -3.25 -13.85
C ARG A 188 -14.98 -1.97 -13.27
N HIS A 189 -14.19 -1.18 -12.54
CA HIS A 189 -14.64 -0.03 -11.75
C HIS A 189 -13.80 1.23 -12.03
N SER A 190 -13.57 1.52 -13.32
CA SER A 190 -12.83 2.71 -13.78
C SER A 190 -13.31 4.01 -13.11
N PRO A 191 -12.39 4.95 -12.79
CA PRO A 191 -12.76 6.20 -12.12
C PRO A 191 -13.67 7.05 -13.02
N PRO A 192 -14.64 7.79 -12.45
CA PRO A 192 -15.34 8.83 -13.19
C PRO A 192 -14.37 9.98 -13.52
N ASP A 193 -14.43 10.51 -14.74
CA ASP A 193 -13.60 11.63 -15.23
C ASP A 193 -13.87 12.97 -14.50
N ALA A 194 -14.87 13.03 -13.62
CA ALA A 194 -15.19 14.20 -12.83
C ALA A 194 -15.46 13.81 -11.36
N PRO A 195 -14.95 14.58 -10.37
CA PRO A 195 -15.34 14.40 -8.99
C PRO A 195 -16.87 14.63 -8.88
N PRO A 196 -17.63 13.72 -8.27
CA PRO A 196 -19.07 13.91 -8.11
C PRO A 196 -19.31 15.16 -7.25
N PRO A 197 -20.24 16.05 -7.63
CA PRO A 197 -20.58 17.21 -6.82
C PRO A 197 -21.17 16.72 -5.48
N ASP A 198 -20.57 17.20 -4.39
CA ASP A 198 -21.05 17.14 -3.00
C ASP A 198 -21.79 15.84 -2.62
N SER A 199 -21.05 14.73 -2.50
CA SER A 199 -21.55 13.57 -1.75
C SER A 199 -21.74 13.96 -0.28
N PRO A 200 -22.83 13.57 0.40
CA PRO A 200 -23.05 13.94 1.79
C PRO A 200 -21.93 13.37 2.68
N HIS A 201 -21.01 14.23 3.10
CA HIS A 201 -19.80 13.91 3.89
C HIS A 201 -20.06 12.99 5.10
N ARG A 202 -21.25 13.07 5.71
CA ARG A 202 -21.67 12.21 6.83
C ARG A 202 -21.73 10.71 6.50
N HIS A 203 -22.00 10.34 5.25
CA HIS A 203 -22.11 8.92 4.88
C HIS A 203 -20.74 8.23 4.77
N ASP A 204 -19.71 8.99 4.38
CA ASP A 204 -18.35 8.48 4.25
C ASP A 204 -17.72 8.17 5.62
N SER A 205 -17.97 9.03 6.61
CA SER A 205 -17.51 8.83 7.99
C SER A 205 -18.02 7.51 8.60
N THR A 206 -19.29 7.18 8.39
CA THR A 206 -19.88 5.91 8.88
C THR A 206 -19.22 4.70 8.23
N ASN A 207 -18.97 4.75 6.93
CA ASN A 207 -18.33 3.65 6.20
C ASN A 207 -16.86 3.48 6.61
N PHE A 208 -16.13 4.57 6.79
CA PHE A 208 -14.77 4.52 7.34
C PHE A 208 -14.75 3.94 8.75
N LEU A 209 -15.70 4.30 9.61
CA LEU A 209 -15.82 3.74 10.96
C LEU A 209 -16.07 2.24 10.93
N ILE A 210 -16.99 1.76 10.09
CA ILE A 210 -17.25 0.31 9.91
C ILE A 210 -16.00 -0.41 9.43
N LEU A 211 -15.33 0.10 8.38
CA LEU A 211 -14.11 -0.50 7.84
C LEU A 211 -12.96 -0.49 8.86
N THR A 212 -12.83 0.58 9.63
CA THR A 212 -11.84 0.69 10.70
C THR A 212 -12.13 -0.29 11.84
N ALA A 213 -13.39 -0.44 12.24
CA ALA A 213 -13.80 -1.42 13.25
C ALA A 213 -13.53 -2.87 12.78
N LEU A 214 -13.81 -3.17 11.51
CA LEU A 214 -13.45 -4.45 10.90
C LEU A 214 -11.94 -4.66 10.86
N ALA A 215 -11.17 -3.63 10.51
CA ALA A 215 -9.72 -3.67 10.51
C ALA A 215 -9.16 -3.91 11.92
N ILE A 216 -9.64 -3.20 12.94
CA ILE A 216 -9.28 -3.42 14.36
C ILE A 216 -9.59 -4.86 14.76
N THR A 217 -10.78 -5.36 14.42
CA THR A 217 -11.18 -6.75 14.71
C THR A 217 -10.23 -7.74 14.04
N THR A 218 -9.86 -7.50 12.79
CA THR A 218 -8.90 -8.32 12.05
C THR A 218 -7.52 -8.30 12.70
N GLY A 219 -7.02 -7.12 13.09
CA GLY A 219 -5.73 -6.97 13.78
C GLY A 219 -5.70 -7.68 15.13
N LEU A 220 -6.75 -7.55 15.94
CA LEU A 220 -6.88 -8.25 17.22
C LEU A 220 -6.99 -9.77 17.03
N TYR A 221 -7.79 -10.21 16.06
CA TYR A 221 -7.95 -11.61 15.70
C TYR A 221 -6.60 -12.25 15.37
N LEU A 222 -5.80 -11.59 14.52
CA LEU A 222 -4.48 -12.08 14.15
C LEU A 222 -3.47 -12.00 15.30
N LEU A 223 -3.48 -10.93 16.09
CA LEU A 223 -2.60 -10.82 17.26
C LEU A 223 -2.80 -11.98 18.25
N VAL A 224 -4.05 -12.33 18.53
CA VAL A 224 -4.38 -13.35 19.53
C VAL A 224 -4.19 -14.78 19.00
N LEU A 225 -4.61 -15.04 17.76
CA LEU A 225 -4.69 -16.41 17.25
C LEU A 225 -3.45 -16.85 16.46
N ASN A 226 -2.63 -15.92 15.95
CA ASN A 226 -1.45 -16.29 15.17
C ASN A 226 -0.39 -16.99 16.04
N SER A 227 -0.21 -16.56 17.29
CA SER A 227 0.71 -17.21 18.24
C SER A 227 0.28 -18.63 18.62
N ALA A 228 -1.02 -18.92 18.60
CA ALA A 228 -1.58 -20.25 18.87
C ALA A 228 -1.55 -21.18 17.63
N SER A 229 -1.20 -20.66 16.45
CA SER A 229 -1.32 -21.37 15.16
C SER A 229 -0.05 -22.17 14.79
N SER A 230 0.49 -22.93 15.74
CA SER A 230 1.64 -23.82 15.49
C SER A 230 1.24 -25.12 14.78
N ASP A 231 -0.02 -25.55 14.90
CA ASP A 231 -0.56 -26.72 14.23
C ASP A 231 -1.19 -26.35 12.87
N ALA A 232 -1.01 -27.20 11.86
CA ALA A 232 -1.48 -26.93 10.50
C ALA A 232 -3.01 -26.88 10.37
N VAL A 233 -3.78 -27.58 11.21
CA VAL A 233 -5.25 -27.50 11.20
C VAL A 233 -5.69 -26.19 11.83
N VAL A 234 -5.09 -25.80 12.95
CA VAL A 234 -5.36 -24.52 13.61
C VAL A 234 -5.00 -23.35 12.69
N ALA A 235 -3.82 -23.38 12.08
CA ALA A 235 -3.38 -22.36 11.11
C ALA A 235 -4.35 -22.24 9.93
N ARG A 236 -4.89 -23.35 9.39
CA ARG A 236 -5.91 -23.33 8.33
C ARG A 236 -7.22 -22.70 8.78
N LEU A 237 -7.70 -23.01 9.99
CA LEU A 237 -8.91 -22.40 10.55
C LEU A 237 -8.72 -20.89 10.76
N VAL A 238 -7.58 -20.49 11.33
CA VAL A 238 -7.27 -19.08 11.58
C VAL A 238 -7.09 -18.31 10.27
N LEU A 239 -6.39 -18.89 9.29
CA LEU A 239 -6.26 -18.32 7.94
C LEU A 239 -7.63 -18.14 7.28
N THR A 240 -8.51 -19.13 7.39
CA THR A 240 -9.87 -19.04 6.82
C THR A 240 -10.63 -17.87 7.43
N GLY A 241 -10.60 -17.71 8.76
CA GLY A 241 -11.23 -16.57 9.42
C GLY A 241 -10.62 -15.23 9.00
N ALA A 242 -9.30 -15.16 8.86
CA ALA A 242 -8.62 -13.94 8.40
C ALA A 242 -9.00 -13.55 6.96
N VAL A 243 -9.06 -14.52 6.04
CA VAL A 243 -9.50 -14.29 4.66
C VAL A 243 -10.96 -13.86 4.62
N VAL A 244 -11.82 -14.45 5.47
CA VAL A 244 -13.21 -14.02 5.61
C VAL A 244 -13.28 -12.55 6.04
N PHE A 245 -12.52 -12.14 7.06
CA PHE A 245 -12.48 -10.74 7.48
C PHE A 245 -11.94 -9.79 6.40
N LEU A 246 -10.99 -10.24 5.58
CA LEU A 246 -10.43 -9.46 4.47
C LEU A 246 -11.42 -9.25 3.32
N VAL A 247 -12.31 -10.23 3.08
CA VAL A 247 -13.32 -10.20 2.01
C VAL A 247 -14.66 -9.60 2.49
N LEU A 248 -14.97 -9.68 3.79
CA LEU A 248 -16.21 -9.20 4.40
C LEU A 248 -16.59 -7.75 4.02
N PRO A 249 -15.65 -6.78 3.91
CA PRO A 249 -15.95 -5.44 3.41
C PRO A 249 -16.75 -5.43 2.11
N LEU A 250 -16.47 -6.32 1.15
CA LEU A 250 -17.18 -6.39 -0.14
C LEU A 250 -18.66 -6.77 -0.02
N VAL A 251 -19.03 -7.51 1.03
CA VAL A 251 -20.39 -8.04 1.24
C VAL A 251 -21.25 -7.10 2.07
N THR A 252 -20.69 -6.00 2.57
CA THR A 252 -21.48 -5.03 3.33
C THR A 252 -22.65 -4.52 2.46
N PRO A 253 -23.90 -4.48 2.98
CA PRO A 253 -25.12 -4.30 2.18
C PRO A 253 -25.10 -3.08 1.24
N ARG A 254 -24.34 -2.04 1.61
CA ARG A 254 -24.17 -0.81 0.83
C ARG A 254 -23.25 -0.98 -0.39
N MET A 255 -22.31 -1.90 -0.34
CA MET A 255 -21.46 -2.29 -1.47
C MET A 255 -22.18 -3.30 -2.38
N VAL A 256 -22.99 -4.18 -1.81
CA VAL A 256 -23.77 -5.18 -2.58
C VAL A 256 -24.86 -4.52 -3.44
N GLN A 257 -25.54 -3.47 -2.96
CA GLN A 257 -26.50 -2.71 -3.78
C GLN A 257 -25.86 -2.15 -5.04
N GLY A 258 -24.63 -1.62 -4.96
CA GLY A 258 -23.92 -1.11 -6.13
C GLY A 258 -23.33 -2.18 -7.06
N VAL A 259 -23.04 -3.39 -6.57
CA VAL A 259 -22.56 -4.51 -7.41
C VAL A 259 -23.73 -5.19 -8.16
N VAL A 260 -24.88 -5.35 -7.50
CA VAL A 260 -26.07 -6.00 -8.06
C VAL A 260 -26.74 -5.13 -9.13
N ASP A 261 -26.90 -3.82 -8.89
CA ASP A 261 -27.48 -2.90 -9.87
C ASP A 261 -26.69 -2.90 -11.19
N ILE A 262 -25.37 -3.05 -11.13
CA ILE A 262 -24.49 -3.09 -12.31
C ILE A 262 -24.59 -4.42 -13.06
N SER A 263 -24.69 -5.55 -12.34
CA SER A 263 -24.82 -6.87 -12.99
C SER A 263 -26.10 -7.01 -13.81
N PHE A 264 -27.20 -6.37 -13.39
CA PHE A 264 -28.44 -6.35 -14.17
C PHE A 264 -28.38 -5.38 -15.35
N GLN A 265 -27.70 -4.23 -15.21
CA GLN A 265 -27.62 -3.23 -16.26
C GLN A 265 -26.68 -3.62 -17.42
N GLN A 266 -25.71 -4.51 -17.16
CA GLN A 266 -24.84 -5.07 -18.19
C GLN A 266 -25.60 -6.04 -19.13
N GLU A 267 -26.69 -6.68 -18.67
CA GLU A 267 -27.58 -7.48 -19.54
C GLU A 267 -28.53 -6.62 -20.38
N ASP A 268 -29.04 -5.50 -19.85
CA ASP A 268 -29.98 -4.61 -20.57
C ASP A 268 -29.32 -3.66 -21.60
N SER A 269 -28.00 -3.47 -21.51
CA SER A 269 -27.26 -2.59 -22.44
C SER A 269 -27.16 -3.12 -23.89
N SER A 270 -27.61 -4.36 -24.14
CA SER A 270 -27.64 -4.96 -25.49
C SER A 270 -28.89 -4.59 -26.31
N PHE A 271 -29.90 -3.91 -25.73
CA PHE A 271 -31.19 -3.70 -26.39
C PHE A 271 -31.63 -2.24 -26.64
N ASN A 272 -30.89 -1.23 -26.18
CA ASN A 272 -31.26 0.18 -26.40
C ASN A 272 -30.26 0.87 -27.34
N LEU A 273 -30.35 0.55 -28.63
CA LEU A 273 -29.61 1.17 -29.73
C LEU A 273 -30.47 2.16 -30.55
N ILE A 274 -31.62 2.60 -30.02
CA ILE A 274 -32.51 3.56 -30.69
C ILE A 274 -32.96 4.60 -29.67
N ASP A 275 -32.10 5.60 -29.38
CA ASP A 275 -32.51 6.99 -29.12
C ASP A 275 -31.26 7.88 -28.90
N LYS A 276 -30.40 7.98 -29.93
CA LYS A 276 -29.27 8.92 -29.96
C LYS A 276 -29.46 9.91 -31.12
N ASP A 277 -30.54 10.68 -31.08
CA ASP A 277 -30.76 11.75 -32.07
C ASP A 277 -31.24 13.09 -31.48
N HIS A 278 -31.24 13.28 -30.15
CA HIS A 278 -31.77 14.52 -29.54
C HIS A 278 -30.84 15.22 -28.53
N LYS A 279 -29.52 15.21 -28.77
CA LYS A 279 -28.60 16.01 -27.95
C LYS A 279 -27.45 16.67 -28.74
N GLU A 280 -27.68 16.99 -30.00
CA GLU A 280 -26.71 17.63 -30.90
C GLU A 280 -27.01 19.13 -31.18
N LEU A 281 -27.74 19.83 -30.31
CA LEU A 281 -28.24 21.20 -30.59
C LEU A 281 -27.90 22.29 -29.58
N LEU A 282 -26.86 22.13 -28.74
CA LEU A 282 -26.43 23.21 -27.83
C LEU A 282 -24.91 23.45 -27.72
N GLU A 283 -24.10 22.86 -28.61
CA GLU A 283 -22.69 23.22 -28.76
C GLU A 283 -22.45 24.01 -30.04
N VAL A 284 -22.87 25.28 -30.04
CA VAL A 284 -22.36 26.29 -30.97
C VAL A 284 -22.00 27.52 -30.14
N GLN A 285 -20.76 27.99 -30.31
CA GLN A 285 -20.02 29.02 -29.55
C GLN A 285 -19.20 28.40 -28.38
N THR A 286 -17.89 28.18 -28.46
CA THR A 286 -16.84 28.96 -29.12
C THR A 286 -15.59 28.09 -29.30
N GLN A 287 -15.26 27.72 -30.54
CA GLN A 287 -13.88 27.41 -30.98
C GLN A 287 -13.22 28.78 -31.30
N ARG A 288 -11.94 29.10 -31.03
CA ARG A 288 -10.68 28.41 -31.33
C ARG A 288 -9.47 29.29 -30.81
N PRO A 289 -8.17 29.02 -31.10
CA PRO A 289 -7.12 28.79 -30.08
C PRO A 289 -5.89 29.73 -30.21
N ASP A 290 -4.76 29.27 -29.65
CA ASP A 290 -3.36 29.75 -29.76
C ASP A 290 -2.98 30.86 -28.75
N GLY A 291 -1.87 30.85 -28.03
CA GLY A 291 -0.61 30.12 -28.15
C GLY A 291 0.54 31.10 -27.93
N PHE A 292 1.36 30.87 -26.89
CA PHE A 292 2.80 31.21 -26.80
C PHE A 292 3.27 32.70 -26.74
N LEU A 293 4.19 32.94 -25.79
CA LEU A 293 5.20 34.02 -25.62
C LEU A 293 4.91 35.28 -24.78
N ASP A 294 5.74 35.39 -23.73
CA ASP A 294 6.52 36.54 -23.26
C ASP A 294 5.90 37.94 -23.26
N ARG A 295 5.80 38.52 -22.05
CA ARG A 295 6.20 39.91 -21.85
C ARG A 295 6.62 40.20 -20.41
N ASP A 296 7.94 40.25 -20.23
CA ASP A 296 8.60 40.96 -19.13
C ASP A 296 8.51 42.49 -19.32
N LEU A 297 8.66 43.19 -18.19
CA LEU A 297 8.94 44.63 -17.96
C LEU A 297 7.78 45.64 -18.06
N ASN A 298 7.36 46.17 -16.91
CA ASN A 298 7.71 47.55 -16.55
C ASN A 298 7.59 47.81 -15.04
N GLU A 299 8.55 48.62 -14.58
CA GLU A 299 8.91 49.03 -13.23
C GLU A 299 7.98 50.08 -12.60
N GLU A 300 8.00 50.04 -11.26
CA GLU A 300 7.92 51.15 -10.29
C GLU A 300 6.63 51.98 -10.18
N ASP A 301 5.93 51.80 -9.05
CA ASP A 301 5.67 52.94 -8.19
C ASP A 301 5.84 52.56 -6.71
N PHE A 302 6.57 53.41 -6.00
CA PHE A 302 7.04 53.25 -4.63
C PHE A 302 6.03 53.96 -3.72
N ASP A 303 5.32 53.25 -2.84
CA ASP A 303 4.84 53.90 -1.61
C ASP A 303 5.07 53.01 -0.39
N LYS A 304 5.62 53.65 0.63
CA LYS A 304 6.19 53.06 1.83
C LYS A 304 5.11 52.93 2.89
N ASN A 305 4.89 51.72 3.39
CA ASN A 305 4.44 51.54 4.77
C ASN A 305 5.06 50.27 5.37
N PRO A 306 5.93 50.37 6.40
CA PRO A 306 6.53 49.21 7.03
C PRO A 306 5.76 48.87 8.31
N GLN A 307 4.78 47.97 8.26
CA GLN A 307 4.33 47.33 9.49
C GLN A 307 3.65 45.97 9.28
N CYS A 308 4.13 45.01 10.07
CA CYS A 308 3.65 43.63 10.26
C CYS A 308 3.97 42.62 9.15
N LYS A 309 5.18 42.08 9.25
CA LYS A 309 5.46 40.65 8.99
C LYS A 309 4.55 39.77 9.85
N ASP A 310 4.37 38.56 9.36
CA ASP A 310 3.79 37.38 9.99
C ASP A 310 2.26 37.35 10.04
N GLU A 311 1.68 36.92 8.92
CA GLU A 311 1.03 35.62 8.81
C GLU A 311 0.82 35.36 7.32
N GLY A 312 1.77 34.65 6.69
CA GLY A 312 1.47 34.03 5.39
C GLY A 312 0.24 33.13 5.56
N PRO A 313 -0.62 32.97 4.54
CA PRO A 313 -1.82 32.16 4.65
C PRO A 313 -1.43 30.84 5.30
N MET A 314 -2.06 30.50 6.44
CA MET A 314 -1.82 29.23 7.13
C MET A 314 -1.91 28.14 6.09
N VAL A 315 -0.75 27.60 5.71
CA VAL A 315 -0.64 26.67 4.60
C VAL A 315 -1.34 25.41 5.07
N VAL A 316 -2.45 25.09 4.41
CA VAL A 316 -3.27 23.92 4.74
C VAL A 316 -2.40 22.68 4.53
N LEU A 317 -2.14 21.93 5.60
CA LEU A 317 -1.48 20.63 5.50
C LEU A 317 -2.30 19.76 4.52
N GLY A 318 -1.68 19.38 3.41
CA GLY A 318 -2.31 18.50 2.42
C GLY A 318 -2.31 19.01 0.98
N GLU A 319 -1.74 20.17 0.66
CA GLU A 319 -1.52 20.58 -0.73
C GLU A 319 -0.16 20.12 -1.27
N GLU A 320 -0.04 19.97 -2.59
CA GLU A 320 1.23 19.65 -3.23
C GLU A 320 2.20 20.83 -3.09
N HIS A 321 3.32 20.60 -2.41
CA HIS A 321 4.36 21.61 -2.22
C HIS A 321 5.54 21.35 -3.16
N SER A 322 6.09 22.42 -3.72
CA SER A 322 7.36 22.32 -4.46
C SER A 322 8.46 21.78 -3.55
N THR A 323 9.28 20.87 -4.05
CA THR A 323 10.39 20.26 -3.30
C THR A 323 11.33 21.31 -2.69
N LYS A 324 11.57 22.42 -3.40
CA LYS A 324 12.39 23.53 -2.91
C LYS A 324 11.78 24.18 -1.66
N LEU A 325 10.45 24.37 -1.66
CA LEU A 325 9.75 24.91 -0.50
C LEU A 325 9.87 23.94 0.69
N LEU A 326 9.63 22.65 0.46
CA LEU A 326 9.65 21.63 1.51
C LEU A 326 10.99 21.58 2.25
N ILE A 327 12.12 21.53 1.53
CA ILE A 327 13.47 21.39 2.11
C ILE A 327 13.90 22.66 2.87
N THR A 328 13.31 23.82 2.56
CA THR A 328 13.60 25.07 3.30
C THR A 328 12.84 25.19 4.62
N ARG A 329 11.80 24.37 4.85
CA ARG A 329 10.94 24.46 6.03
C ARG A 329 11.52 23.68 7.21
N LEU A 330 11.48 24.28 8.40
CA LEU A 330 11.89 23.62 9.65
C LEU A 330 11.01 22.41 9.99
N GLU A 331 9.71 22.49 9.70
CA GLU A 331 8.74 21.40 9.91
C GLU A 331 9.15 20.12 9.15
N PHE A 332 9.65 20.26 7.92
CA PHE A 332 10.15 19.13 7.15
C PHE A 332 11.35 18.48 7.83
N TRP A 333 12.32 19.26 8.32
CA TRP A 333 13.48 18.73 9.03
C TRP A 333 13.13 18.11 10.37
N LEU A 334 12.16 18.68 11.09
CA LEU A 334 11.64 18.10 12.33
C LEU A 334 11.01 16.73 12.06
N TYR A 335 10.15 16.64 11.04
CA TYR A 335 9.55 15.38 10.60
C TYR A 335 10.61 14.38 10.12
N TYR A 336 11.59 14.84 9.34
CA TYR A 336 12.69 14.03 8.85
C TYR A 336 13.50 13.43 10.00
N VAL A 337 13.91 14.23 10.99
CA VAL A 337 14.68 13.75 12.15
C VAL A 337 13.84 12.79 12.99
N ALA A 338 12.56 13.10 13.23
CA ALA A 338 11.66 12.21 13.97
C ALA A 338 11.49 10.85 13.25
N TYR A 339 11.29 10.87 11.93
CA TYR A 339 11.16 9.66 11.12
C TYR A 339 12.49 8.89 11.00
N LEU A 340 13.61 9.61 10.88
CA LEU A 340 14.95 9.05 10.86
C LEU A 340 15.23 8.30 12.18
N CYS A 341 14.96 8.90 13.34
CA CYS A 341 15.24 8.27 14.63
C CYS A 341 14.20 7.19 15.01
N GLY A 342 12.92 7.38 14.67
CA GLY A 342 11.86 6.45 15.03
C GLY A 342 11.63 5.36 13.98
N GLY A 343 11.19 5.77 12.79
CA GLY A 343 10.80 4.86 11.70
C GLY A 343 11.94 3.95 11.25
N THR A 344 13.15 4.50 11.06
CA THR A 344 14.28 3.67 10.60
C THR A 344 14.80 2.72 11.68
N LEU A 345 14.75 3.11 12.96
CA LEU A 345 15.09 2.21 14.07
C LEU A 345 14.13 1.02 14.11
N GLY A 346 12.84 1.25 13.90
CA GLY A 346 11.83 0.20 13.78
C GLY A 346 12.07 -0.75 12.60
N LEU A 347 12.57 -0.24 11.47
CA LEU A 347 12.97 -1.07 10.32
C LEU A 347 14.22 -1.91 10.62
N VAL A 348 15.25 -1.30 11.20
CA VAL A 348 16.48 -2.01 11.60
C VAL A 348 16.15 -3.12 12.59
N TYR A 349 15.29 -2.85 13.57
CA TYR A 349 14.81 -3.86 14.52
C TYR A 349 14.11 -5.01 13.80
N SER A 350 13.15 -4.72 12.92
CA SER A 350 12.41 -5.75 12.15
C SER A 350 13.33 -6.65 11.34
N ASN A 351 14.27 -6.04 10.62
CA ASN A 351 15.19 -6.73 9.72
C ASN A 351 16.15 -7.68 10.46
N ASN A 352 16.47 -7.37 11.72
CA ASN A 352 17.38 -8.16 12.54
C ASN A 352 16.65 -8.98 13.61
N LEU A 353 15.31 -8.98 13.64
CA LEU A 353 14.51 -9.56 14.72
C LEU A 353 14.83 -11.06 14.93
N GLY A 354 14.93 -11.80 13.83
CA GLY A 354 15.27 -13.22 13.87
C GLY A 354 16.64 -13.45 14.53
N GLN A 355 17.64 -12.67 14.15
CA GLN A 355 19.00 -12.82 14.69
C GLN A 355 19.15 -12.30 16.13
N ILE A 356 18.44 -11.23 16.49
CA ILE A 356 18.38 -10.75 17.89
C ILE A 356 17.77 -11.84 18.77
N SER A 357 16.64 -12.42 18.34
CA SER A 357 15.96 -13.49 19.07
C SER A 357 16.83 -14.75 19.19
N GLU A 358 17.49 -15.18 18.11
CA GLU A 358 18.44 -16.30 18.14
C GLU A 358 19.60 -16.05 19.11
N SER A 359 20.17 -14.84 19.12
CA SER A 359 21.32 -14.51 19.99
C SER A 359 20.99 -14.53 21.49
N LEU A 360 19.71 -14.34 21.84
CA LEU A 360 19.20 -14.38 23.21
C LEU A 360 18.66 -15.77 23.61
N GLY A 361 18.69 -16.75 22.70
CA GLY A 361 18.21 -18.11 22.94
C GLY A 361 16.71 -18.31 22.74
N TYR A 362 15.98 -17.35 22.16
CA TYR A 362 14.51 -17.39 21.97
C TYR A 362 14.08 -17.87 20.58
N GLN A 363 14.78 -18.86 20.01
CA GLN A 363 14.55 -19.32 18.63
C GLN A 363 13.10 -19.78 18.37
N SER A 364 12.44 -20.38 19.37
CA SER A 364 11.05 -20.82 19.30
C SER A 364 10.04 -19.66 19.24
N ASP A 365 10.43 -18.47 19.69
CA ASP A 365 9.50 -17.35 19.91
C ASP A 365 9.58 -16.28 18.80
N VAL A 366 10.41 -16.48 17.78
CA VAL A 366 10.58 -15.56 16.64
C VAL A 366 9.22 -15.26 15.98
N GLY A 367 8.38 -16.27 15.79
CA GLY A 367 7.04 -16.09 15.22
C GLY A 367 6.11 -15.24 16.09
N SER A 368 6.18 -15.39 17.42
CA SER A 368 5.41 -14.59 18.38
C SER A 368 5.87 -13.15 18.42
N LEU A 369 7.20 -12.92 18.44
CA LEU A 369 7.79 -11.58 18.37
C LEU A 369 7.45 -10.88 17.06
N LEU A 370 7.50 -11.60 15.94
CA LEU A 370 7.11 -11.08 14.63
C LEU A 370 5.64 -10.71 14.57
N SER A 371 4.77 -11.51 15.18
CA SER A 371 3.33 -11.24 15.28
C SER A 371 3.05 -9.98 16.09
N LEU A 372 3.75 -9.80 17.20
CA LEU A 372 3.64 -8.59 18.03
C LEU A 372 4.13 -7.35 17.28
N TYR A 373 5.28 -7.43 16.61
CA TYR A 373 5.79 -6.35 15.77
C TYR A 373 4.80 -5.98 14.65
N SER A 374 4.27 -7.00 13.96
CA SER A 374 3.28 -6.84 12.88
C SER A 374 2.01 -6.15 13.40
N ALA A 375 1.51 -6.55 14.56
CA ALA A 375 0.34 -5.92 15.20
C ALA A 375 0.61 -4.47 15.60
N CYS A 376 1.75 -4.18 16.23
CA CYS A 376 2.14 -2.80 16.57
C CYS A 376 2.26 -1.93 15.30
N SER A 377 2.83 -2.47 14.23
CA SER A 377 2.92 -1.79 12.92
C SER A 377 1.54 -1.52 12.32
N PHE A 378 0.65 -2.52 12.37
CA PHE A 378 -0.73 -2.41 11.91
C PHE A 378 -1.52 -1.34 12.66
N PHE A 379 -1.58 -1.44 14.00
CA PHE A 379 -2.33 -0.49 14.82
C PHE A 379 -1.71 0.91 14.78
N GLY A 380 -0.38 1.03 14.73
CA GLY A 380 0.29 2.32 14.60
C GLY A 380 -0.09 3.05 13.31
N ARG A 381 -0.20 2.33 12.18
CA ARG A 381 -0.66 2.90 10.90
C ARG A 381 -2.17 3.16 10.87
N LEU A 382 -2.98 2.28 11.45
CA LEU A 382 -4.43 2.44 11.47
C LEU A 382 -4.87 3.62 12.37
N LEU A 383 -4.25 3.75 13.54
CA LEU A 383 -4.59 4.76 14.54
C LEU A 383 -3.92 6.12 14.28
N SER A 384 -3.06 6.25 13.25
CA SER A 384 -2.43 7.53 12.93
C SER A 384 -3.45 8.62 12.56
N THR A 385 -4.65 8.22 12.12
CA THR A 385 -5.76 9.12 11.77
C THR A 385 -6.89 9.08 12.79
N ALA A 386 -6.68 8.48 13.97
CA ALA A 386 -7.64 8.54 15.07
C ALA A 386 -8.05 9.99 15.45
N PRO A 387 -7.15 11.00 15.42
CA PRO A 387 -7.55 12.39 15.67
C PRO A 387 -8.54 12.95 14.66
N ASP A 388 -8.55 12.45 13.42
CA ASP A 388 -9.47 12.93 12.38
C ASP A 388 -10.92 12.49 12.67
N PHE A 389 -11.11 11.32 13.27
CA PHE A 389 -12.42 10.87 13.76
C PHE A 389 -12.93 11.66 14.98
N LEU A 390 -12.05 12.36 15.71
CA LEU A 390 -12.42 13.17 16.87
C LEU A 390 -12.76 14.62 16.51
N ARG A 391 -12.49 15.03 15.26
CA ARG A 391 -12.73 16.40 14.75
C ARG A 391 -14.07 16.56 14.02
N GLU A 392 -14.70 15.46 13.62
CA GLU A 392 -16.10 15.42 13.11
C GLU A 392 -17.10 15.23 14.25
#